data_AF-A0A3D5Z7G1-F1
#
_entry.id   AF-A0A3D5Z7G1-F1
#
_cell.length_a   1.000
_cell.length_b   1.000
_cell.length_c   1.000
_cell.angle_alpha   90.00
_cell.angle_beta   90.00
_cell.angle_gamma   90.00
#
_symmetry.space_group_name_H-M   'P 1'
#
loop_
_entity.id
_entity.type
_entity.pdbx_description
1 polymer ?
#
loop_
_entity_poly.entity_id
_entity_poly.type
_entity_poly.pdbx_seq_one_letter_code
_entity_poly.pdbx_strand_id
1 'polypeptide(L)'
;MGEKDKYGYKHDDGHYSKMTGNDVNSSYSIYDKNPSEKRHSATHVNINTDTRSGSIVEHGADGQSTKTDIKCYLTTACMNYFQENFDDNCYELTVLRWFRDNYVTKEDIEHYYEIAPTIVEAINKEENADVIYNYIYDNIVDYCVEQIEFGNYNKAYSRYKNSVLILEEQFVKPLLPQKFARTLKRTKSL
;
A
#
# COMPACT_ATOMS: atom_id res chain seq x y z
N MET A 1 31.94 3.84 4.90
CA MET A 1 31.11 4.22 3.74
C MET A 1 32.03 4.07 2.54
N GLY A 2 31.86 3.00 1.77
CA GLY A 2 32.86 2.60 0.77
C GLY A 2 32.86 3.47 -0.49
N GLU A 3 33.69 3.08 -1.45
CA GLU A 3 33.91 3.83 -2.69
C GLU A 3 32.60 4.00 -3.47
N LYS A 4 32.32 5.24 -3.90
CA LYS A 4 31.14 5.56 -4.70
C LYS A 4 31.51 5.52 -6.18
N ASP A 5 30.85 4.66 -6.94
CA ASP A 5 30.93 4.61 -8.39
C ASP A 5 29.57 4.92 -9.06
N LYS A 6 29.46 4.72 -10.37
CA LYS A 6 28.22 4.96 -11.12
C LYS A 6 27.07 4.00 -10.77
N TYR A 7 27.39 2.88 -10.11
CA TYR A 7 26.46 1.87 -9.64
C TYR A 7 26.06 2.04 -8.17
N GLY A 8 26.70 2.96 -7.44
CA GLY A 8 26.33 3.33 -6.08
C GLY A 8 27.51 3.26 -5.13
N TYR A 9 27.24 2.91 -3.88
CA TYR A 9 28.27 2.66 -2.87
C TYR A 9 28.57 1.17 -2.82
N LYS A 10 29.86 0.82 -2.93
CA LYS A 10 30.35 -0.53 -2.62
C LYS A 10 30.50 -0.68 -1.11
N HIS A 11 30.05 -1.78 -0.55
CA HIS A 11 30.20 -2.13 0.87
C HIS A 11 31.33 -3.14 1.09
N ASP A 12 31.80 -3.25 2.32
CA ASP A 12 32.98 -4.06 2.67
C ASP A 12 32.75 -5.57 2.45
N ASP A 13 31.49 -6.00 2.43
CA ASP A 13 31.04 -7.37 2.18
C ASP A 13 30.82 -7.67 0.69
N GLY A 14 31.09 -6.72 -0.21
CA GLY A 14 30.95 -6.87 -1.65
C GLY A 14 29.59 -6.45 -2.22
N HIS A 15 28.59 -6.16 -1.38
CA HIS A 15 27.30 -5.66 -1.82
C HIS A 15 27.40 -4.23 -2.37
N TYR A 16 26.41 -3.84 -3.17
CA TYR A 16 26.27 -2.47 -3.66
C TYR A 16 24.93 -1.88 -3.23
N SER A 17 24.88 -0.58 -2.95
CA SER A 17 23.61 0.12 -2.80
C SER A 17 23.55 1.46 -3.50
N LYS A 18 22.36 1.81 -4.00
CA LYS A 18 22.12 3.02 -4.78
C LYS A 18 20.77 3.63 -4.44
N MET A 19 20.78 4.90 -4.06
CA MET A 19 19.57 5.70 -3.98
C MET A 19 19.43 6.54 -5.25
N THR A 20 18.24 6.53 -5.85
CA THR A 20 17.88 7.34 -7.02
C THR A 20 16.50 7.92 -6.85
N GLY A 21 16.23 9.08 -7.45
CA GLY A 21 14.89 9.65 -7.45
C GLY A 21 14.86 11.14 -7.14
N ASN A 22 13.69 11.58 -6.67
CA ASN A 22 13.38 12.93 -6.21
C ASN A 22 12.45 12.88 -4.97
N ASP A 23 12.00 14.04 -4.51
CA ASP A 23 11.18 14.20 -3.30
C ASP A 23 9.84 13.43 -3.37
N VAL A 24 9.35 13.17 -4.58
CA VAL A 24 8.10 12.45 -4.83
C VAL A 24 8.35 10.97 -5.05
N ASN A 25 9.31 10.61 -5.91
CA ASN A 25 9.61 9.24 -6.31
C ASN A 25 11.04 8.90 -5.90
N SER A 26 11.20 8.01 -4.92
CA SER A 26 12.50 7.56 -4.44
C SER A 26 12.64 6.05 -4.61
N SER A 27 13.82 5.61 -5.01
CA SER A 27 14.18 4.20 -5.11
C SER A 27 15.48 3.95 -4.35
N TYR A 28 15.49 2.90 -3.54
CA TYR A 28 16.68 2.38 -2.88
C TYR A 28 16.94 0.97 -3.39
N SER A 29 18.07 0.78 -4.04
CA SER A 29 18.48 -0.47 -4.66
C SER A 29 19.62 -1.10 -3.86
N ILE A 30 19.54 -2.40 -3.65
CA ILE A 30 20.58 -3.24 -3.04
C ILE A 30 20.94 -4.31 -4.06
N TYR A 31 22.23 -4.57 -4.26
CA TYR A 31 22.72 -5.58 -5.19
C TYR A 31 23.70 -6.51 -4.46
N ASP A 32 23.67 -7.80 -4.81
CA ASP A 32 24.58 -8.84 -4.27
C ASP A 32 26.04 -8.60 -4.66
N LYS A 33 26.27 -7.97 -5.81
CA LYS A 33 27.58 -7.59 -6.34
C LYS A 33 27.47 -6.43 -7.31
N ASN A 34 28.57 -6.10 -8.00
CA ASN A 34 28.60 -5.00 -8.93
C ASN A 34 27.55 -5.18 -10.05
N PRO A 35 26.61 -4.25 -10.24
CA PRO A 35 25.55 -4.37 -11.24
C PRO A 35 26.03 -4.41 -12.70
N SER A 36 27.29 -4.08 -12.98
CA SER A 36 27.91 -4.27 -14.31
C SER A 36 28.22 -5.73 -14.61
N GLU A 37 28.32 -6.57 -13.59
CA GLU A 37 28.64 -7.98 -13.73
C GLU A 37 27.40 -8.77 -14.20
N LYS A 38 27.64 -9.81 -15.00
CA LYS A 38 26.56 -10.70 -15.44
C LYS A 38 26.03 -11.49 -14.24
N ARG A 39 24.72 -11.80 -14.28
CA ARG A 39 24.04 -12.66 -13.30
C ARG A 39 24.15 -12.14 -11.87
N HIS A 40 23.67 -10.92 -11.62
CA HIS A 40 23.54 -10.35 -10.28
C HIS A 40 22.09 -10.41 -9.82
N SER A 41 21.93 -10.41 -8.51
CA SER A 41 20.63 -10.28 -7.85
C SER A 41 20.48 -8.87 -7.29
N ALA A 42 19.24 -8.38 -7.27
CA ALA A 42 18.94 -7.04 -6.78
C ALA A 42 17.61 -6.98 -6.05
N THR A 43 17.51 -6.11 -5.06
CA THR A 43 16.25 -5.71 -4.43
C THR A 43 16.09 -4.21 -4.58
N HIS A 44 15.00 -3.76 -5.19
CA HIS A 44 14.64 -2.36 -5.37
C HIS A 44 13.44 -2.02 -4.51
N VAL A 45 13.61 -1.12 -3.56
CA VAL A 45 12.51 -0.53 -2.78
C VAL A 45 12.14 0.80 -3.42
N ASN A 46 10.97 0.88 -4.02
CA ASN A 46 10.45 2.08 -4.67
C ASN A 46 9.33 2.69 -3.81
N ILE A 47 9.38 4.00 -3.61
CA ILE A 47 8.42 4.75 -2.81
C ILE A 47 7.96 5.98 -3.61
N ASN A 48 6.65 6.21 -3.64
CA ASN A 48 6.04 7.43 -4.08
C ASN A 48 5.32 8.09 -2.89
N THR A 49 5.78 9.27 -2.49
CA THR A 49 5.31 9.95 -1.26
C THR A 49 3.97 10.66 -1.46
N ASP A 50 3.71 11.21 -2.64
CA ASP A 50 2.43 11.85 -2.98
C ASP A 50 1.26 10.85 -2.90
N THR A 51 1.45 9.68 -3.49
CA THR A 51 0.44 8.60 -3.54
C THR A 51 0.57 7.61 -2.37
N ARG A 52 1.46 7.87 -1.41
CA ARG A 52 1.72 7.04 -0.21
C ARG A 52 1.84 5.55 -0.54
N SER A 53 2.83 5.28 -1.36
CA SER A 53 2.84 4.12 -2.24
C SER A 53 4.21 3.53 -2.33
N GLY A 54 4.32 2.21 -2.45
CA GLY A 54 5.61 1.62 -2.75
C GLY A 54 5.52 0.23 -3.35
N SER A 55 6.66 -0.23 -3.84
CA SER A 55 6.85 -1.61 -4.29
C SER A 55 8.25 -2.09 -3.95
N ILE A 56 8.37 -3.38 -3.68
CA ILE A 56 9.65 -4.09 -3.60
C ILE A 56 9.76 -4.93 -4.86
N VAL A 57 10.82 -4.75 -5.63
CA VAL A 57 11.12 -5.56 -6.82
C VAL A 57 12.39 -6.35 -6.56
N GLU A 58 12.30 -7.67 -6.62
CA GLU A 58 13.46 -8.55 -6.49
C GLU A 58 13.82 -9.10 -7.86
N HIS A 59 15.10 -9.08 -8.20
CA HIS A 59 15.65 -9.67 -9.41
C HIS A 59 16.59 -10.81 -9.03
N GLY A 60 16.33 -11.99 -9.61
CA GLY A 60 17.22 -13.14 -9.52
C GLY A 60 18.36 -13.05 -10.52
N ALA A 61 19.49 -13.67 -10.20
CA ALA A 61 20.63 -13.83 -11.11
C ALA A 61 20.29 -14.63 -12.39
N ASP A 62 19.14 -15.31 -12.41
CA ASP A 62 18.54 -16.02 -13.53
C ASP A 62 17.72 -15.09 -14.46
N GLY A 63 17.54 -13.82 -14.10
CA GLY A 63 16.80 -12.83 -14.86
C GLY A 63 15.29 -12.80 -14.55
N GLN A 64 14.80 -13.64 -13.63
CA GLN A 64 13.42 -13.55 -13.16
C GLN A 64 13.26 -12.37 -12.20
N SER A 65 12.05 -11.82 -12.16
CA SER A 65 11.73 -10.73 -11.23
C SER A 65 10.38 -10.92 -10.56
N THR A 66 10.32 -10.71 -9.26
CA THR A 66 9.09 -10.64 -8.47
C THR A 66 8.85 -9.19 -8.04
N LYS A 67 7.58 -8.77 -8.01
CA LYS A 67 7.18 -7.44 -7.57
C LYS A 67 6.09 -7.57 -6.52
N THR A 68 6.34 -6.97 -5.35
CA THR A 68 5.40 -6.89 -4.23
C THR A 68 5.00 -5.43 -4.03
N ASP A 69 3.73 -5.11 -4.21
CA ASP A 69 3.22 -3.75 -3.97
C ASP A 69 2.86 -3.57 -2.48
N ILE A 70 3.35 -2.50 -1.86
CA ILE A 70 3.22 -2.22 -0.41
C ILE A 70 1.86 -1.56 -0.08
N LYS A 71 0.79 -1.95 -0.77
CA LYS A 71 -0.44 -1.16 -0.80
C LYS A 71 -1.71 -2.00 -0.65
N CYS A 72 -2.30 -2.02 0.55
CA CYS A 72 -3.67 -2.52 0.84
C CYS A 72 -4.16 -2.03 2.23
N TYR A 73 -4.09 -0.73 2.54
CA TYR A 73 -4.35 -0.21 3.90
C TYR A 73 -5.61 -0.76 4.61
N LEU A 74 -6.78 -0.73 3.95
CA LEU A 74 -8.03 -1.17 4.58
C LEU A 74 -8.08 -2.70 4.76
N THR A 75 -7.69 -3.45 3.74
CA THR A 75 -7.73 -4.91 3.76
C THR A 75 -6.63 -5.48 4.66
N THR A 76 -5.41 -4.92 4.62
CA THR A 76 -4.33 -5.27 5.55
C THR A 76 -4.72 -4.97 6.99
N ALA A 77 -5.30 -3.80 7.29
CA ALA A 77 -5.76 -3.48 8.64
C ALA A 77 -6.89 -4.42 9.11
N CYS A 78 -7.84 -4.71 8.22
CA CYS A 78 -8.93 -5.65 8.49
C CYS A 78 -8.41 -7.07 8.75
N MET A 79 -7.56 -7.61 7.88
CA MET A 79 -7.02 -8.96 8.04
C MET A 79 -6.08 -9.08 9.24
N ASN A 80 -5.27 -8.05 9.53
CA ASN A 80 -4.44 -7.97 10.73
C ASN A 80 -5.27 -7.93 12.03
N TYR A 81 -6.52 -7.44 11.96
CA TYR A 81 -7.43 -7.51 13.09
C TYR A 81 -7.94 -8.95 13.36
N PHE A 82 -8.10 -9.76 12.31
CA PHE A 82 -8.68 -11.11 12.40
C PHE A 82 -7.67 -12.25 12.54
N GLN A 83 -6.44 -12.07 12.08
CA GLN A 83 -5.44 -13.13 12.07
C GLN A 83 -4.44 -12.92 13.21
N GLU A 84 -4.43 -13.84 14.19
CA GLU A 84 -3.42 -13.86 15.27
C GLU A 84 -1.98 -13.91 14.73
N ASN A 85 -1.79 -14.51 13.54
CA ASN A 85 -0.54 -14.53 12.79
C ASN A 85 -0.79 -14.08 11.34
N PHE A 86 -1.07 -12.79 11.17
CA PHE A 86 -1.37 -12.21 9.87
C PHE A 86 -0.32 -12.52 8.80
N ASP A 87 -0.76 -13.08 7.67
CA ASP A 87 0.03 -13.26 6.45
C ASP A 87 -0.44 -12.27 5.38
N ASP A 88 0.43 -11.33 5.00
CA ASP A 88 0.14 -10.31 3.98
C ASP A 88 0.01 -10.91 2.55
N ASN A 89 0.27 -12.21 2.40
CA ASN A 89 -0.01 -12.99 1.19
C ASN A 89 -1.26 -13.87 1.29
N CYS A 90 -2.14 -13.63 2.27
CA CYS A 90 -3.38 -14.39 2.39
C CYS A 90 -4.21 -14.35 1.09
N TYR A 91 -5.06 -15.35 0.92
CA TYR A 91 -5.81 -15.57 -0.31
C TYR A 91 -6.63 -14.35 -0.72
N GLU A 92 -7.35 -13.76 0.22
CA GLU A 92 -8.20 -12.59 0.02
C GLU A 92 -7.40 -11.38 -0.46
N LEU A 93 -6.24 -11.12 0.14
CA LEU A 93 -5.36 -10.02 -0.28
C LEU A 93 -4.83 -10.25 -1.68
N THR A 94 -4.44 -11.48 -2.01
CA THR A 94 -3.98 -11.83 -3.37
C THR A 94 -5.07 -11.58 -4.41
N VAL A 95 -6.29 -12.05 -4.16
CA VAL A 95 -7.43 -11.86 -5.07
C VAL A 95 -7.78 -10.37 -5.23
N LEU A 96 -7.86 -9.63 -4.12
CA LEU A 96 -8.23 -8.21 -4.16
C LEU A 96 -7.15 -7.34 -4.80
N ARG A 97 -5.87 -7.64 -4.60
CA ARG A 97 -4.75 -6.95 -5.28
C ARG A 97 -4.80 -7.18 -6.78
N TRP A 98 -4.97 -8.42 -7.21
CA TRP A 98 -5.13 -8.73 -8.62
C TRP A 98 -6.33 -8.00 -9.22
N PHE A 99 -7.47 -8.01 -8.54
CA PHE A 99 -8.67 -7.31 -9.00
C PHE A 99 -8.45 -5.80 -9.12
N ARG A 100 -7.83 -5.18 -8.11
CA ARG A 100 -7.45 -3.76 -8.15
C ARG A 100 -6.60 -3.45 -9.38
N ASP A 101 -5.54 -4.22 -9.60
CA ASP A 101 -4.56 -3.92 -10.64
C ASP A 101 -5.08 -4.16 -12.06
N ASN A 102 -6.11 -5.00 -12.21
CA ASN A 102 -6.63 -5.40 -13.52
C ASN A 102 -8.01 -4.81 -13.88
N TYR A 103 -8.83 -4.40 -12.90
CA TYR A 103 -10.24 -4.03 -13.14
C TYR A 103 -10.69 -2.69 -12.53
N VAL A 104 -9.99 -2.17 -11.52
CA VAL A 104 -10.37 -0.91 -10.87
C VAL A 104 -9.76 0.26 -11.63
N THR A 105 -10.52 1.34 -11.84
CA THR A 105 -9.99 2.50 -12.56
C THR A 105 -8.89 3.19 -11.78
N LYS A 106 -7.98 3.84 -12.50
CA LYS A 106 -6.86 4.56 -11.90
C LYS A 106 -7.32 5.64 -10.92
N GLU A 107 -8.38 6.36 -11.26
CA GLU A 107 -8.94 7.43 -10.42
C GLU A 107 -9.47 6.90 -9.08
N ASP A 108 -10.16 5.76 -9.08
CA ASP A 108 -10.69 5.16 -7.85
C ASP A 108 -9.58 4.51 -7.01
N ILE A 109 -8.53 3.99 -7.65
CA ILE A 109 -7.32 3.52 -6.96
C ILE A 109 -6.63 4.69 -6.26
N GLU A 110 -6.46 5.82 -6.94
CA GLU A 110 -5.85 7.04 -6.38
C GLU A 110 -6.66 7.56 -5.20
N HIS A 111 -7.99 7.69 -5.35
CA HIS A 111 -8.88 8.11 -4.27
C HIS A 111 -8.79 7.20 -3.05
N TYR A 112 -8.82 5.87 -3.26
CA TYR A 112 -8.65 4.91 -2.19
C TYR A 112 -7.35 5.12 -1.41
N TYR A 113 -6.22 5.36 -2.08
CA TYR A 113 -4.95 5.59 -1.40
C TYR A 113 -4.89 6.90 -0.64
N GLU A 114 -5.61 7.93 -1.10
CA GLU A 114 -5.74 9.18 -0.37
C GLU A 114 -6.49 8.97 0.96
N ILE A 115 -7.61 8.26 0.92
CA ILE A 115 -8.53 8.20 2.07
C ILE A 115 -8.32 7.01 3.01
N ALA A 116 -7.88 5.86 2.50
CA ALA A 116 -7.84 4.61 3.28
C ALA A 116 -6.97 4.69 4.54
N PRO A 117 -5.79 5.34 4.54
CA PRO A 117 -5.02 5.53 5.78
C PRO A 117 -5.79 6.32 6.85
N THR A 118 -6.57 7.33 6.42
CA THR A 118 -7.37 8.15 7.36
C THR A 118 -8.56 7.37 7.90
N ILE A 119 -9.21 6.55 7.06
CA ILE A 119 -10.29 5.65 7.47
C ILE A 119 -9.76 4.68 8.54
N VAL A 120 -8.64 4.00 8.28
CA VAL A 120 -8.04 3.05 9.24
C VAL A 120 -7.67 3.75 10.55
N GLU A 121 -7.03 4.93 10.50
CA GLU A 121 -6.67 5.69 11.70
C GLU A 121 -7.91 6.09 12.51
N ALA A 122 -9.01 6.44 11.85
CA ALA A 122 -10.26 6.80 12.50
C ALA A 122 -10.95 5.57 13.14
N ILE A 123 -11.07 4.46 12.41
CA ILE A 123 -11.64 3.21 12.93
C ILE A 123 -10.88 2.73 14.17
N ASN A 124 -9.54 2.76 14.14
CA ASN A 124 -8.70 2.34 15.27
C ASN A 124 -8.88 3.19 16.54
N LYS A 125 -9.53 4.36 16.45
CA LYS A 125 -9.84 5.22 17.61
C LYS A 125 -11.25 4.98 18.16
N GLU A 126 -12.09 4.25 17.45
CA GLU A 126 -13.43 3.90 17.91
C GLU A 126 -13.34 2.79 18.98
N GLU A 127 -14.18 2.87 20.01
CA GLU A 127 -14.25 1.84 21.06
C GLU A 127 -14.70 0.48 20.50
N ASN A 128 -15.47 0.49 19.41
CA ASN A 128 -16.02 -0.67 18.72
C ASN A 128 -15.31 -0.97 17.39
N ALA A 129 -14.01 -0.68 17.30
CA ALA A 129 -13.20 -0.95 16.11
C ALA A 129 -13.31 -2.42 15.65
N ASP A 130 -13.45 -3.34 16.59
CA ASP A 130 -13.65 -4.77 16.38
C ASP A 130 -14.90 -5.09 15.55
N VAL A 131 -16.04 -4.49 15.92
CA VAL A 131 -17.31 -4.67 15.23
C VAL A 131 -17.24 -4.06 13.83
N ILE A 132 -16.55 -2.92 13.69
CA ILE A 132 -16.38 -2.24 12.41
C ILE A 132 -15.53 -3.10 11.47
N TYR A 133 -14.42 -3.67 11.95
CA TYR A 133 -13.60 -4.55 11.14
C TYR A 133 -14.34 -5.84 10.75
N ASN A 134 -15.19 -6.39 11.64
CA ASN A 134 -16.02 -7.57 11.32
C ASN A 134 -16.96 -7.26 10.16
N TYR A 135 -17.63 -6.09 10.24
CA TYR A 135 -18.48 -5.64 9.16
C TYR A 135 -17.72 -5.48 7.85
N ILE A 136 -16.51 -4.89 7.89
CA ILE A 136 -15.68 -4.71 6.69
C ILE A 136 -15.28 -6.06 6.09
N TYR A 137 -14.91 -7.05 6.91
CA TYR A 137 -14.55 -8.37 6.40
C TYR A 137 -15.75 -9.03 5.71
N ASP A 138 -16.83 -9.27 6.45
CA ASP A 138 -17.99 -10.01 5.97
C ASP A 138 -18.66 -9.34 4.77
N ASN A 139 -18.81 -8.02 4.83
CA ASN A 139 -19.65 -7.32 3.87
C ASN A 139 -18.84 -6.71 2.72
N ILE A 140 -17.53 -6.59 2.82
CA ILE A 140 -16.71 -5.95 1.78
C ILE A 140 -15.67 -6.92 1.26
N VAL A 141 -14.80 -7.45 2.12
CA VAL A 141 -13.69 -8.31 1.71
C VAL A 141 -14.24 -9.61 1.14
N ASP A 142 -14.99 -10.38 1.94
CA ASP A 142 -15.51 -11.69 1.56
C ASP A 142 -16.42 -11.60 0.33
N TYR A 143 -17.38 -10.66 0.35
CA TYR A 143 -18.23 -10.41 -0.81
C TYR A 143 -17.45 -10.08 -2.08
N CYS A 144 -16.43 -9.21 -2.01
CA CYS A 144 -15.66 -8.87 -3.20
C CYS A 144 -14.89 -10.07 -3.72
N VAL A 145 -14.26 -10.86 -2.85
CA VAL A 145 -13.54 -12.09 -3.22
C VAL A 145 -14.49 -13.06 -3.92
N GLU A 146 -15.64 -13.37 -3.33
CA GLU A 146 -16.64 -14.26 -3.91
C GLU A 146 -17.10 -13.78 -5.30
N GLN A 147 -17.41 -12.49 -5.43
CA GLN A 147 -17.82 -11.94 -6.73
C GLN A 147 -16.69 -11.97 -7.77
N ILE A 148 -15.44 -11.82 -7.37
CA ILE A 148 -14.27 -11.93 -8.27
C ILE A 148 -14.11 -13.39 -8.73
N GLU A 149 -14.21 -14.36 -7.83
CA GLU A 149 -14.13 -15.79 -8.15
C GLU A 149 -15.22 -16.22 -9.15
N PHE A 150 -16.43 -15.67 -9.01
CA PHE A 150 -17.52 -15.91 -9.96
C PHE A 150 -17.41 -15.11 -11.26
N GLY A 151 -16.35 -14.31 -11.45
CA GLY A 151 -16.16 -13.47 -12.63
C GLY A 151 -17.10 -12.26 -12.70
N ASN A 152 -17.80 -11.95 -11.61
CA ASN A 152 -18.73 -10.83 -11.49
C ASN A 152 -18.01 -9.50 -11.18
N TYR A 153 -17.01 -9.15 -11.99
CA TYR A 153 -16.12 -8.01 -11.73
C TYR A 153 -16.83 -6.67 -11.57
N ASN A 154 -17.93 -6.43 -12.31
CA ASN A 154 -18.72 -5.20 -12.16
C ASN A 154 -19.40 -5.10 -10.78
N LYS A 155 -19.85 -6.23 -10.21
CA LYS A 155 -20.46 -6.26 -8.87
C LYS A 155 -19.40 -6.04 -7.80
N ALA A 156 -18.25 -6.72 -7.93
CA ALA A 156 -17.10 -6.51 -7.06
C ALA A 156 -16.65 -5.05 -7.09
N TYR A 157 -16.55 -4.45 -8.28
CA TYR A 157 -16.12 -3.07 -8.44
C TYR A 157 -17.12 -2.08 -7.82
N SER A 158 -18.41 -2.29 -8.07
CA SER A 158 -19.47 -1.47 -7.49
C SER A 158 -19.44 -1.55 -5.97
N ARG A 159 -19.23 -2.74 -5.39
CA ARG A 159 -19.11 -2.92 -3.94
C ARG A 159 -17.86 -2.24 -3.40
N TYR A 160 -16.70 -2.46 -4.02
CA TYR A 160 -15.43 -1.85 -3.66
C TYR A 160 -15.58 -0.33 -3.58
N LYS A 161 -16.04 0.31 -4.67
CA LYS A 161 -16.19 1.76 -4.77
C LYS A 161 -17.17 2.32 -3.74
N ASN A 162 -18.36 1.72 -3.63
CA ASN A 162 -19.37 2.19 -2.68
C ASN A 162 -18.88 2.07 -1.22
N SER A 163 -18.14 1.02 -0.90
CA SER A 163 -17.60 0.81 0.44
C SER A 163 -16.61 1.90 0.82
N VAL A 164 -15.71 2.27 -0.10
CA VAL A 164 -14.75 3.36 0.08
C VAL A 164 -15.48 4.68 0.35
N LEU A 165 -16.51 5.00 -0.43
CA LEU A 165 -17.32 6.23 -0.25
C LEU A 165 -18.08 6.26 1.08
N ILE A 166 -18.68 5.14 1.49
CA ILE A 166 -19.43 5.06 2.76
C ILE A 166 -18.48 5.22 3.95
N LEU A 167 -17.34 4.53 3.93
CA LEU A 167 -16.34 4.63 5.00
C LEU A 167 -15.73 6.04 5.06
N GLU A 168 -15.51 6.68 3.91
CA GLU A 168 -15.09 8.08 3.84
C GLU A 168 -16.09 9.01 4.52
N GLU A 169 -17.37 8.83 4.21
CA GLU A 169 -18.45 9.63 4.77
C GLU A 169 -18.58 9.46 6.28
N GLN A 170 -18.43 8.22 6.77
CA GLN A 170 -18.54 7.91 8.18
C GLN A 170 -17.32 8.36 8.98
N PHE A 171 -16.10 8.17 8.47
CA PHE A 171 -14.88 8.29 9.27
C PHE A 171 -14.01 9.49 8.90
N VAL A 172 -14.08 9.98 7.66
CA VAL A 172 -13.20 11.07 7.17
C VAL A 172 -13.92 12.41 7.22
N LYS A 173 -15.14 12.52 6.70
CA LYS A 173 -15.89 13.79 6.65
C LYS A 173 -16.09 14.43 8.04
N PRO A 174 -16.39 13.71 9.14
CA PRO A 174 -16.54 14.31 10.47
C PRO A 174 -15.24 14.92 11.03
N LEU A 175 -14.08 14.54 10.47
CA LEU A 175 -12.78 15.09 10.85
C LEU A 175 -12.47 16.41 10.13
N LEU A 176 -13.18 16.75 9.05
CA LEU A 176 -12.94 17.97 8.27
C LEU A 176 -13.14 19.25 9.10
N PRO A 177 -14.24 19.43 9.86
CA PRO A 177 -14.40 20.59 10.75
C PRO A 177 -13.28 20.69 11.80
N GLN A 178 -12.78 19.55 12.29
CA GLN A 178 -11.72 19.49 13.30
C GLN A 178 -10.35 19.86 12.74
N LYS A 179 -10.03 19.47 11.50
CA LYS A 179 -8.81 19.86 10.80
C LYS A 179 -8.77 21.37 10.55
N PHE A 180 -9.88 21.98 10.10
CA PHE A 180 -9.95 23.45 9.95
C PHE A 180 -9.78 24.19 11.28
N ALA A 181 -10.39 23.70 12.36
CA ALA A 181 -10.25 24.30 13.69
C ALA A 181 -8.81 24.25 14.22
N ARG A 182 -8.05 23.17 13.95
CA ARG A 182 -6.62 23.06 14.34
C ARG A 182 -5.72 23.98 13.51
N THR A 183 -5.96 24.07 12.20
CA THR A 183 -5.20 24.96 11.30
C THR A 183 -5.41 26.43 11.64
N LEU A 184 -6.65 26.83 11.95
CA LEU A 184 -7.00 28.20 12.38
C LEU A 184 -6.41 28.57 13.75
N LYS A 185 -6.25 27.61 14.66
CA LYS A 185 -5.58 27.85 15.95
C LYS A 185 -4.06 28.04 15.79
N ARG A 186 -3.40 27.33 14.87
CA ARG A 186 -1.96 27.52 14.59
C ARG A 186 -1.65 28.86 13.95
N THR A 187 -2.52 29.39 13.10
CA THR A 187 -2.31 30.70 12.45
C THR A 187 -2.61 31.90 13.35
N LYS A 188 -3.35 31.72 14.45
CA LYS A 188 -3.60 32.78 15.45
C LYS A 188 -2.53 32.86 16.56
N SER A 189 -1.57 31.94 16.58
CA SER A 189 -0.47 31.88 17.57
C SER A 189 0.90 32.27 17.00
N LEU A 190 0.91 32.91 15.83
CA LEU A 190 2.04 33.62 15.22
C LEU A 190 1.70 35.11 15.16
#